data_AF-A0A7S3HVS8-F1
#
_entry.id   AF-A0A7S3HVS8-F1
#
_cell.length_a   1.000
_cell.length_b   1.000
_cell.length_c   1.000
_cell.angle_alpha   90.00
_cell.angle_beta   90.00
_cell.angle_gamma   90.00
#
_symmetry.space_group_name_H-M   'P 1'
#
loop_
_entity.id
_entity.type
_entity.pdbx_description
1 polymer ?
#
loop_
_entity_poly.entity_id
_entity_poly.type
_entity_poly.pdbx_seq_one_letter_code
_entity_poly.pdbx_strand_id
1 'polypeptide(L)'
;MVGTGIAASFGCLIKGGDVLENINGITMVVFDKTGTLTAGSPSVKDLINVVMKFKPDKVDPTLKIEKLTKEELLTILHICESSSEHPLAQAMIARVKIDHPQAEKDTTFKLDKFTNINGEGVFAKISRQPQPFTLGDEDGKHEETRDTAVTTQKRKQMTVLCGNDKLLERFNIDLDFNNFRLNMESLEKEGKTVVCMVIDEIPRLLISMEEDHLSKPESLGVVTYLRDVMHLQVAMITGDNEHAAMKVARHLDIPTQ
;
A
#
# COMPACT_ATOMS: atom_id res chain seq x y z
N MET A 1 -38.34 19.36 11.98
CA MET A 1 -37.52 19.48 10.75
C MET A 1 -36.74 20.80 10.63
N VAL A 2 -36.91 21.78 11.53
CA VAL A 2 -36.12 23.03 11.51
C VAL A 2 -34.64 22.80 11.89
N GLY A 3 -34.37 21.89 12.83
CA GLY A 3 -33.01 21.61 13.32
C GLY A 3 -32.04 21.11 12.25
N THR A 4 -32.49 20.27 11.32
CA THR A 4 -31.67 19.79 10.19
C THR A 4 -31.33 20.92 9.21
N GLY A 5 -32.24 21.89 9.03
CA GLY A 5 -32.00 23.07 8.19
C GLY A 5 -30.99 24.03 8.81
N ILE A 6 -31.05 24.24 10.14
CA ILE A 6 -30.03 25.03 10.86
C ILE A 6 -28.67 24.36 10.77
N ALA A 7 -28.59 23.05 11.01
CA ALA A 7 -27.35 22.28 10.91
C ALA A 7 -26.72 22.41 9.50
N ALA A 8 -27.52 22.36 8.44
CA ALA A 8 -27.04 22.53 7.06
C ALA A 8 -26.42 23.91 6.81
N SER A 9 -26.95 24.97 7.41
CA SER A 9 -26.34 26.32 7.35
C SER A 9 -24.96 26.41 8.00
N PHE A 10 -24.62 25.46 8.88
CA PHE A 10 -23.29 25.29 9.47
C PHE A 10 -22.44 24.21 8.78
N GLY A 11 -22.89 23.68 7.64
CA GLY A 11 -22.19 22.63 6.89
C GLY A 11 -22.36 21.22 7.46
N CYS A 12 -23.30 21.02 8.39
CA CYS A 12 -23.60 19.70 8.95
C CYS A 12 -24.80 19.06 8.25
N LEU A 13 -24.58 17.94 7.56
CA LEU A 13 -25.65 17.16 6.93
C LEU A 13 -26.15 16.07 7.89
N ILE A 14 -27.39 16.20 8.37
CA ILE A 14 -28.04 15.21 9.25
C ILE A 14 -29.17 14.51 8.49
N LYS A 15 -29.07 13.19 8.37
CA LYS A 15 -30.03 12.35 7.63
C LYS A 15 -31.08 11.75 8.58
N GLY A 16 -32.10 12.52 8.91
CA GLY A 16 -33.22 12.09 9.76
C GLY A 16 -33.39 12.96 11.01
N GLY A 17 -34.63 13.06 11.51
CA GLY A 17 -34.93 13.80 12.74
C GLY A 17 -34.62 13.01 14.02
N ASP A 18 -34.76 11.70 13.94
CA ASP A 18 -34.39 10.72 14.96
C ASP A 18 -32.89 10.77 15.30
N VAL A 19 -32.02 11.02 14.31
CA VAL A 19 -30.58 11.17 14.53
C VAL A 19 -30.26 12.38 15.43
N LEU A 20 -31.00 13.49 15.28
CA LEU A 20 -30.84 14.68 16.14
C LEU A 20 -31.22 14.38 17.59
N GLU A 21 -32.27 13.58 17.79
CA GLU A 21 -32.71 13.19 19.13
C GLU A 21 -31.71 12.22 19.78
N ASN A 22 -31.19 11.27 19.01
CA ASN A 22 -30.25 10.25 19.49
C ASN A 22 -28.87 10.82 19.84
N ILE A 23 -28.40 11.86 19.13
CA ILE A 23 -27.08 12.49 19.38
C ILE A 23 -26.95 12.98 20.82
N ASN A 24 -28.03 13.46 21.44
CA ASN A 24 -28.01 13.97 22.81
C ASN A 24 -27.67 12.89 23.86
N GLY A 25 -27.88 11.61 23.54
CA GLY A 25 -27.57 10.49 24.43
C GLY A 25 -26.16 9.93 24.30
N ILE A 26 -25.35 10.44 23.36
CA ILE A 26 -24.00 9.92 23.11
C ILE A 26 -23.06 10.33 24.23
N THR A 27 -22.31 9.37 24.76
CA THR A 27 -21.27 9.59 25.79
C THR A 27 -19.85 9.37 25.29
N MET A 28 -19.70 8.78 24.10
CA MET A 28 -18.40 8.44 23.51
C MET A 28 -18.39 8.73 22.01
N VAL A 29 -17.30 9.33 21.53
CA VAL A 29 -16.98 9.50 20.12
C VAL A 29 -15.76 8.65 19.79
N VAL A 30 -15.93 7.73 18.84
CA VAL A 30 -14.82 6.94 18.30
C VAL A 30 -14.49 7.48 16.92
N PHE A 31 -13.29 8.02 16.77
CA PHE A 31 -12.81 8.51 15.49
C PHE A 31 -12.17 7.39 14.69
N ASP A 32 -12.51 7.30 13.41
CA ASP A 32 -11.59 6.69 12.46
C ASP A 32 -10.33 7.57 12.35
N LYS A 33 -9.19 6.98 12.07
CA LYS A 33 -7.93 7.73 11.94
C LYS A 33 -7.82 8.35 10.55
N THR A 34 -7.74 7.48 9.53
CA THR A 34 -7.29 7.85 8.18
C THR A 34 -8.39 8.60 7.44
N GLY A 35 -8.11 9.82 6.98
CA GLY A 35 -9.09 10.68 6.29
C GLY A 35 -10.08 11.39 7.21
N THR A 36 -10.15 11.00 8.49
CA THR A 36 -10.97 11.69 9.51
C THR A 36 -10.09 12.58 10.39
N LEU A 37 -9.23 12.00 11.23
CA LEU A 37 -8.25 12.73 12.05
C LEU A 37 -7.01 13.13 11.26
N THR A 38 -6.65 12.34 10.25
CA THR A 38 -5.53 12.63 9.36
C THR A 38 -6.04 13.01 7.96
N ALA A 39 -5.16 13.56 7.13
CA ALA A 39 -5.53 13.97 5.78
C ALA A 39 -5.91 12.78 4.88
N GLY A 40 -5.47 11.56 5.23
CA GLY A 40 -5.75 10.37 4.44
C GLY A 40 -4.98 10.33 3.12
N SER A 41 -3.87 11.09 3.05
CA SER A 41 -3.00 11.22 1.88
C SER A 41 -1.60 10.69 2.21
N PRO A 42 -1.42 9.35 2.23
CA PRO A 42 -0.11 8.77 2.48
C PRO A 42 0.85 9.04 1.31
N SER A 43 2.14 9.14 1.60
CA SER A 43 3.20 9.23 0.59
C SER A 43 4.29 8.20 0.84
N VAL A 44 4.83 7.61 -0.24
CA VAL A 44 5.93 6.64 -0.13
C VAL A 44 7.23 7.38 0.16
N LYS A 45 7.85 7.08 1.31
CA LYS A 45 9.14 7.63 1.72
C LYS A 45 10.28 6.81 1.14
N ASP A 46 10.26 5.49 1.37
CA ASP A 46 11.32 4.59 0.95
C ASP A 46 10.79 3.41 0.11
N LEU A 47 11.50 3.09 -0.98
CA LEU A 47 11.36 1.86 -1.77
C LEU A 47 12.66 1.06 -1.65
N ILE A 48 12.70 0.10 -0.73
CA ILE A 48 13.90 -0.65 -0.39
C ILE A 48 13.85 -2.00 -1.09
N ASN A 49 14.71 -2.19 -2.09
CA ASN A 49 14.95 -3.50 -2.67
C ASN A 49 15.88 -4.32 -1.78
N VAL A 50 15.31 -5.28 -1.06
CA VAL A 50 16.04 -6.05 -0.05
C VAL A 50 17.06 -7.00 -0.71
N VAL A 51 16.74 -7.57 -1.87
CA VAL A 51 17.65 -8.46 -2.61
C VAL A 51 18.89 -7.72 -3.12
N MET A 52 18.74 -6.48 -3.59
CA MET A 52 19.86 -5.69 -4.12
C MET A 52 20.66 -4.95 -3.05
N LYS A 53 20.00 -4.44 -2.00
CA LYS A 53 20.66 -3.60 -0.98
C LYS A 53 21.55 -4.41 -0.02
N PHE A 54 21.21 -5.66 0.25
CA PHE A 54 21.85 -6.41 1.34
C PHE A 54 22.90 -7.46 0.93
N LYS A 55 23.29 -7.52 -0.35
CA LYS A 55 24.28 -8.45 -0.94
C LYS A 55 24.04 -9.94 -0.60
N PRO A 56 23.93 -10.83 -1.58
CA PRO A 56 23.50 -12.21 -1.40
C PRO A 56 24.60 -13.14 -0.82
N ASP A 57 25.40 -12.69 0.14
CA ASP A 57 26.41 -13.53 0.79
C ASP A 57 25.76 -14.59 1.71
N LYS A 58 24.44 -14.47 1.95
CA LYS A 58 23.59 -15.41 2.71
C LYS A 58 22.35 -15.89 1.93
N VAL A 59 22.29 -15.67 0.62
CA VAL A 59 21.25 -16.32 -0.19
C VAL A 59 21.72 -17.73 -0.43
N ASP A 60 20.95 -18.72 0.04
CA ASP A 60 21.23 -20.12 -0.25
C ASP A 60 21.42 -20.27 -1.78
N PRO A 61 22.61 -20.68 -2.25
CA PRO A 61 22.90 -20.80 -3.68
C PRO A 61 22.04 -21.85 -4.38
N THR A 62 21.28 -22.67 -3.65
CA THR A 62 20.30 -23.60 -4.19
C THR A 62 18.94 -22.95 -4.50
N LEU A 63 18.63 -21.79 -3.93
CA LEU A 63 17.43 -21.04 -4.28
C LEU A 63 17.60 -20.41 -5.66
N LYS A 64 16.79 -20.89 -6.62
CA LYS A 64 16.68 -20.30 -7.96
C LYS A 64 15.92 -18.97 -7.90
N ILE A 65 16.57 -17.93 -7.40
CA ILE A 65 16.02 -16.59 -7.36
C ILE A 65 16.09 -15.99 -8.76
N GLU A 66 14.93 -15.70 -9.36
CA GLU A 66 14.90 -14.91 -10.58
C GLU A 66 15.47 -13.52 -10.31
N LYS A 67 16.50 -13.15 -11.09
CA LYS A 67 17.08 -11.81 -11.05
C LYS A 67 16.11 -10.87 -11.74
N LEU A 68 15.45 -10.05 -10.95
CA LEU A 68 14.58 -8.97 -11.42
C LEU A 68 15.31 -7.64 -11.27
N THR A 69 15.26 -6.79 -12.28
CA THR A 69 15.81 -5.44 -12.21
C THR A 69 14.95 -4.53 -11.32
N LYS A 70 15.44 -3.33 -11.00
CA LYS A 70 14.65 -2.34 -10.24
C LYS A 70 13.39 -1.97 -11.02
N GLU A 71 13.54 -1.76 -12.32
CA GLU A 71 12.50 -1.35 -13.26
C GLU A 71 11.43 -2.44 -13.39
N GLU A 72 11.82 -3.70 -13.48
CA GLU A 72 10.87 -4.83 -13.50
C GLU A 72 10.07 -4.89 -12.20
N LEU A 73 10.70 -4.71 -11.04
CA LEU A 73 10.00 -4.70 -9.75
C LEU A 73 9.01 -3.54 -9.64
N LEU A 74 9.37 -2.36 -10.10
CA LEU A 74 8.46 -1.21 -10.11
C LEU A 74 7.28 -1.41 -11.07
N THR A 75 7.52 -2.03 -12.23
CA THR A 75 6.46 -2.40 -13.17
C THR A 75 5.51 -3.44 -12.58
N ILE A 76 6.04 -4.46 -11.90
CA ILE A 76 5.23 -5.46 -11.19
C ILE A 76 4.38 -4.79 -10.10
N LEU A 77 4.99 -3.92 -9.29
CA LEU A 77 4.28 -3.18 -8.25
C LEU A 77 3.15 -2.33 -8.85
N HIS A 78 3.43 -1.60 -9.93
CA HIS A 78 2.44 -0.81 -10.64
C HIS A 78 1.25 -1.64 -11.12
N ILE A 79 1.52 -2.78 -11.78
CA ILE A 79 0.47 -3.66 -12.31
C ILE A 79 -0.41 -4.22 -11.18
N CYS A 80 0.19 -4.64 -10.07
CA CYS A 80 -0.54 -5.23 -8.96
C CYS A 80 -1.42 -4.19 -8.24
N GLU A 81 -0.89 -2.99 -8.02
CA GLU A 81 -1.59 -1.93 -7.27
C GLU A 81 -2.58 -1.15 -8.12
N SER A 82 -2.44 -1.11 -9.46
CA SER A 82 -3.37 -0.38 -10.34
C SER A 82 -4.80 -0.88 -10.30
N SER A 83 -5.02 -2.11 -9.82
CA SER A 83 -6.36 -2.67 -9.61
C SER A 83 -6.95 -2.35 -8.23
N SER A 84 -6.21 -1.65 -7.36
CA SER A 84 -6.62 -1.31 -5.99
C SER A 84 -6.96 0.18 -5.87
N GLU A 85 -8.13 0.47 -5.31
CA GLU A 85 -8.56 1.85 -5.01
C GLU A 85 -8.04 2.35 -3.65
N HIS A 86 -7.28 1.52 -2.93
CA HIS A 86 -6.80 1.85 -1.60
C HIS A 86 -5.85 3.06 -1.65
N PRO A 87 -5.93 4.04 -0.71
CA PRO A 87 -5.03 5.20 -0.70
C PRO A 87 -3.54 4.83 -0.70
N LEU A 88 -3.17 3.73 -0.03
CA LEU A 88 -1.79 3.21 -0.07
C LEU A 88 -1.38 2.74 -1.47
N ALA A 89 -2.28 2.07 -2.21
CA ALA A 89 -2.04 1.65 -3.58
C ALA A 89 -1.78 2.86 -4.49
N GLN A 90 -2.61 3.90 -4.34
CA GLN A 90 -2.49 5.14 -5.11
C GLN A 90 -1.16 5.86 -4.83
N ALA A 91 -0.72 5.90 -3.57
CA ALA A 91 0.57 6.46 -3.20
C ALA A 91 1.75 5.66 -3.78
N MET A 92 1.66 4.32 -3.81
CA MET A 92 2.65 3.46 -4.48
C MET A 92 2.70 3.72 -5.97
N ILE A 93 1.55 3.80 -6.66
CA ILE A 93 1.49 4.11 -8.08
C ILE A 93 2.06 5.49 -8.37
N ALA A 94 1.72 6.51 -7.57
CA ALA A 94 2.26 7.86 -7.71
C ALA A 94 3.79 7.85 -7.61
N ARG A 95 4.34 7.09 -6.65
CA ARG A 95 5.78 6.93 -6.51
C ARG A 95 6.42 6.20 -7.70
N VAL A 96 5.81 5.12 -8.18
CA VAL A 96 6.29 4.41 -9.37
C VAL A 96 6.29 5.33 -10.60
N LYS A 97 5.28 6.17 -10.78
CA LYS A 97 5.22 7.14 -11.89
C LYS A 97 6.38 8.14 -11.87
N ILE A 98 6.90 8.48 -10.69
CA ILE A 98 8.09 9.34 -10.53
C ILE A 98 9.37 8.55 -10.81
N ASP A 99 9.52 7.37 -10.20
CA ASP A 99 10.77 6.59 -10.25
C ASP A 99 10.95 5.80 -11.57
N HIS A 100 9.86 5.41 -12.22
CA HIS A 100 9.84 4.68 -13.49
C HIS A 100 8.59 5.05 -14.32
N PRO A 101 8.58 6.22 -14.98
CA PRO A 101 7.42 6.73 -15.73
C PRO A 101 6.91 5.81 -16.86
N GLN A 102 7.77 4.91 -17.35
CA GLN A 102 7.41 3.96 -18.41
C GLN A 102 6.63 2.74 -17.91
N ALA A 103 6.47 2.57 -16.58
CA ALA A 103 5.80 1.40 -15.98
C ALA A 103 4.40 1.17 -16.56
N GLU A 104 3.65 2.24 -16.81
CA GLU A 104 2.27 2.20 -17.31
C GLU A 104 2.18 1.71 -18.76
N LYS A 105 3.25 1.89 -19.54
CA LYS A 105 3.33 1.45 -20.94
C LYS A 105 4.11 0.13 -21.10
N ASP A 106 4.71 -0.35 -20.02
CA ASP A 106 5.49 -1.58 -20.04
C ASP A 106 4.55 -2.78 -20.19
N THR A 107 4.76 -3.56 -21.26
CA THR A 107 3.99 -4.77 -21.57
C THR A 107 4.76 -6.05 -21.23
N THR A 108 5.91 -5.93 -20.57
CA THR A 108 6.76 -7.06 -20.15
C THR A 108 6.03 -8.01 -19.23
N PHE A 109 5.11 -7.50 -18.39
CA PHE A 109 4.29 -8.32 -17.51
C PHE A 109 2.82 -8.10 -17.78
N LYS A 110 2.03 -9.16 -17.63
CA LYS A 110 0.56 -9.11 -17.73
C LYS A 110 -0.05 -9.60 -16.43
N LEU A 111 -1.07 -8.91 -15.95
CA LEU A 111 -1.93 -9.37 -14.85
C LEU A 111 -2.86 -10.48 -15.34
N ASP A 112 -2.73 -11.68 -14.75
CA ASP A 112 -3.58 -12.83 -15.05
C ASP A 112 -4.71 -12.98 -14.04
N LYS A 113 -4.43 -12.68 -12.77
CA LYS A 113 -5.41 -12.74 -11.68
C LYS A 113 -5.10 -11.68 -10.64
N PHE A 114 -6.13 -11.06 -10.10
CA PHE A 114 -6.05 -10.13 -8.98
C PHE A 114 -7.08 -10.50 -7.91
N THR A 115 -6.72 -10.33 -6.64
CA THR A 115 -7.61 -10.55 -5.50
C THR A 115 -7.22 -9.60 -4.39
N ASN A 116 -8.17 -8.78 -3.94
CA ASN A 116 -8.01 -7.94 -2.75
C ASN A 116 -8.38 -8.77 -1.50
N ILE A 117 -7.52 -8.76 -0.49
CA ILE A 117 -7.72 -9.43 0.79
C ILE A 117 -7.86 -8.33 1.85
N ASN A 118 -9.11 -8.11 2.26
CA ASN A 118 -9.48 -7.00 3.15
C ASN A 118 -8.64 -6.97 4.43
N GLY A 119 -8.00 -5.82 4.68
CA GLY A 119 -7.17 -5.59 5.87
C GLY A 119 -5.79 -6.25 5.84
N GLU A 120 -5.41 -6.91 4.75
CA GLU A 120 -4.12 -7.61 4.61
C GLU A 120 -3.32 -7.10 3.41
N GLY A 121 -3.97 -6.92 2.25
CA GLY A 121 -3.32 -6.43 1.04
C GLY A 121 -3.88 -7.08 -0.23
N VAL A 122 -3.02 -7.25 -1.23
CA VAL A 122 -3.41 -7.80 -2.54
C VAL A 122 -2.60 -9.05 -2.89
N PHE A 123 -3.29 -9.97 -3.56
CA PHE A 123 -2.72 -11.15 -4.20
C PHE A 123 -2.88 -11.01 -5.71
N ALA A 124 -1.80 -11.24 -6.46
CA ALA A 124 -1.81 -11.22 -7.91
C ALA A 124 -1.06 -12.41 -8.50
N LYS A 125 -1.50 -12.85 -9.68
CA LYS A 125 -0.72 -13.70 -10.57
C LYS A 125 -0.41 -12.92 -11.83
N ILE A 126 0.87 -12.91 -12.19
CA ILE A 126 1.35 -12.20 -13.37
C ILE A 126 2.11 -13.15 -14.28
N SER A 127 2.12 -12.89 -15.58
CA SER A 127 2.90 -13.64 -16.57
C SER A 127 3.85 -12.71 -17.30
N ARG A 128 5.13 -13.08 -17.35
CA ARG A 128 6.11 -12.42 -18.22
C ARG A 128 5.75 -12.69 -19.68
N GLN A 129 5.56 -11.62 -20.44
CA GLN A 129 5.32 -11.72 -21.87
C GLN A 129 6.65 -12.00 -22.59
N PRO A 130 6.63 -12.82 -23.66
CA PRO A 130 7.79 -12.96 -24.52
C PRO A 130 8.09 -11.59 -25.13
N GLN A 131 9.32 -11.10 -24.94
CA GLN A 131 9.76 -9.89 -25.64
C GLN A 131 9.81 -10.22 -27.14
N PRO A 132 9.26 -9.37 -28.03
CA PRO A 132 9.47 -9.53 -29.45
C PRO A 132 10.97 -9.49 -29.73
N PHE A 133 11.49 -10.55 -30.34
CA PHE A 133 12.88 -10.60 -30.76
C PHE A 133 13.06 -9.63 -31.93
N THR A 134 13.68 -8.47 -31.70
CA THR A 134 14.13 -7.61 -32.78
C THR A 134 15.50 -8.11 -33.23
N LEU A 135 15.54 -8.75 -34.41
CA LEU A 135 16.80 -8.94 -35.14
C LEU A 135 17.41 -7.56 -35.37
N GLY A 136 18.61 -7.32 -34.85
CA GLY A 136 19.35 -6.11 -35.18
C GLY A 136 19.69 -6.12 -36.66
N ASP A 137 19.25 -5.08 -37.36
CA ASP A 137 19.59 -4.83 -38.76
C ASP A 137 21.12 -4.59 -38.89
N GLU A 138 21.86 -5.63 -39.25
CA GLU A 138 23.06 -5.45 -40.08
C GLU A 138 22.65 -5.72 -41.52
N ASP A 139 22.70 -4.65 -42.30
CA ASP A 139 22.55 -4.55 -43.75
C ASP A 139 21.14 -4.72 -44.35
N GLY A 140 20.58 -3.56 -44.69
CA GLY A 140 19.29 -3.42 -45.33
C GLY A 140 19.13 -4.24 -46.61
N LYS A 141 18.05 -5.02 -46.65
CA LYS A 141 16.96 -4.97 -47.65
C LYS A 141 16.04 -6.17 -47.41
N HIS A 142 14.74 -5.90 -47.53
CA HIS A 142 13.58 -6.81 -47.45
C HIS A 142 12.94 -6.97 -46.06
N GLU A 143 11.91 -6.14 -45.82
CA GLU A 143 10.77 -6.50 -44.97
C GLU A 143 10.05 -7.71 -45.60
N GLU A 144 10.47 -8.92 -45.23
CA GLU A 144 9.60 -10.09 -45.25
C GLU A 144 9.29 -10.45 -43.80
N THR A 145 8.06 -10.16 -43.38
CA THR A 145 7.45 -10.71 -42.17
C THR A 145 7.33 -12.22 -42.32
N ARG A 146 8.39 -12.96 -41.99
CA ARG A 146 8.33 -14.41 -41.82
C ARG A 146 7.81 -14.71 -40.43
N ASP A 147 6.56 -15.19 -40.39
CA ASP A 147 5.97 -15.96 -39.29
C ASP A 147 6.88 -17.16 -38.97
N THR A 148 7.94 -16.90 -38.21
CA THR A 148 8.83 -17.94 -37.69
C THR A 148 8.33 -18.30 -36.32
N ALA A 149 7.51 -19.35 -36.30
CA ALA A 149 7.26 -20.25 -35.18
C ALA A 149 7.63 -19.68 -33.80
N VAL A 150 6.67 -19.00 -33.18
CA VAL A 150 6.66 -18.77 -31.74
C VAL A 150 6.71 -20.15 -31.08
N THR A 151 7.91 -20.62 -30.80
CA THR A 151 8.13 -21.79 -29.95
C THR A 151 7.41 -21.47 -28.66
N THR A 152 6.44 -22.30 -28.30
CA THR A 152 5.56 -22.18 -27.14
C THR A 152 6.37 -22.20 -25.84
N GLN A 153 7.14 -21.15 -25.56
CA GLN A 153 7.75 -20.92 -24.27
C GLN A 153 6.57 -20.74 -23.32
N LYS A 154 6.37 -21.77 -22.49
CA LYS A 154 5.37 -21.81 -21.44
C LYS A 154 5.51 -20.51 -20.64
N ARG A 155 4.52 -19.62 -20.71
CA ARG A 155 4.52 -18.34 -20.00
C ARG A 155 4.84 -18.63 -18.54
N LYS A 156 5.97 -18.12 -18.05
CA LYS A 156 6.35 -18.28 -16.66
C LYS A 156 5.44 -17.35 -15.85
N GLN A 157 4.51 -17.96 -15.13
CA GLN A 157 3.63 -17.25 -14.22
C GLN A 157 4.34 -17.08 -12.89
N MET A 158 4.23 -15.90 -12.31
CA MET A 158 4.77 -15.53 -11.01
C MET A 158 3.61 -15.18 -10.07
N THR A 159 3.78 -15.51 -8.79
CA THR A 159 2.83 -15.12 -7.73
C THR A 159 3.37 -13.90 -7.02
N VAL A 160 2.54 -12.87 -6.88
CA VAL A 160 2.89 -11.60 -6.22
C VAL A 160 1.95 -11.38 -5.05
N LEU A 161 2.52 -11.10 -3.88
CA LEU A 161 1.82 -10.63 -2.69
C LEU A 161 2.29 -9.20 -2.41
N CYS A 162 1.37 -8.29 -2.13
CA CYS A 162 1.70 -6.95 -1.68
C CYS A 162 0.81 -6.59 -0.49
N GLY A 163 1.38 -6.44 0.71
CA GLY A 163 0.58 -6.25 1.93
C GLY A 163 1.37 -6.20 3.22
N ASN A 164 0.65 -6.33 4.33
CA ASN A 164 1.18 -6.34 5.69
C ASN A 164 1.53 -7.77 6.16
N ASP A 165 2.01 -7.88 7.41
CA ASP A 165 2.43 -9.15 8.02
C ASP A 165 1.35 -10.23 8.01
N LYS A 166 0.08 -9.86 8.20
CA LYS A 166 -1.02 -10.83 8.19
C LYS A 166 -1.16 -11.52 6.83
N LEU A 167 -0.95 -10.76 5.73
CA LEU A 167 -0.93 -11.34 4.39
C LEU A 167 0.23 -12.34 4.26
N LEU A 168 1.41 -11.97 4.75
CA LEU A 168 2.61 -12.80 4.61
C LEU A 168 2.51 -14.08 5.43
N GLU A 169 1.99 -13.99 6.65
CA GLU A 169 1.70 -15.14 7.51
C GLU A 169 0.65 -16.07 6.90
N ARG A 170 -0.42 -15.52 6.30
CA ARG A 170 -1.46 -16.30 5.61
C ARG A 170 -0.87 -17.20 4.52
N PHE A 171 0.17 -16.73 3.83
CA PHE A 171 0.86 -17.47 2.77
C PHE A 171 2.13 -18.20 3.26
N ASN A 172 2.40 -18.22 4.57
CA ASN A 172 3.58 -18.82 5.20
C ASN A 172 4.90 -18.34 4.58
N ILE A 173 5.02 -17.05 4.29
CA ILE A 173 6.24 -16.47 3.73
C ILE A 173 7.33 -16.40 4.81
N ASP A 174 8.53 -16.88 4.49
CA ASP A 174 9.71 -16.72 5.34
C ASP A 174 10.25 -15.28 5.25
N LEU A 175 10.15 -14.56 6.38
CA LEU A 175 10.60 -13.18 6.51
C LEU A 175 11.99 -13.04 7.13
N ASP A 176 12.61 -14.14 7.57
CA ASP A 176 13.97 -14.10 8.13
C ASP A 176 15.04 -13.99 7.04
N PHE A 177 14.62 -14.12 5.78
CA PHE A 177 15.44 -13.89 4.60
C PHE A 177 16.08 -12.49 4.60
N ASN A 178 17.42 -12.42 4.55
CA ASN A 178 18.19 -11.17 4.40
C ASN A 178 17.80 -10.02 5.38
N ASN A 179 17.53 -10.35 6.64
CA ASN A 179 17.09 -9.37 7.66
C ASN A 179 15.81 -8.62 7.26
N PHE A 180 14.96 -9.19 6.38
CA PHE A 180 13.76 -8.53 5.90
C PHE A 180 12.83 -8.14 7.06
N ARG A 181 12.52 -9.10 7.95
CA ARG A 181 11.76 -8.86 9.19
C ARG A 181 12.36 -7.75 10.05
N LEU A 182 13.67 -7.77 10.31
CA LEU A 182 14.32 -6.74 11.14
C LEU A 182 14.21 -5.33 10.54
N ASN A 183 14.35 -5.20 9.22
CA ASN A 183 14.22 -3.92 8.53
C ASN A 183 12.77 -3.40 8.56
N MET A 184 11.82 -4.32 8.36
CA MET A 184 10.39 -4.02 8.45
C MET A 184 10.03 -3.52 9.85
N GLU A 185 10.37 -4.27 10.90
CA GLU A 185 10.14 -3.89 12.30
C GLU A 185 10.81 -2.55 12.66
N SER A 186 12.00 -2.28 12.12
CA SER A 186 12.69 -1.00 12.35
C SER A 186 11.90 0.18 11.80
N LEU A 187 11.39 0.06 10.57
CA LEU A 187 10.59 1.11 9.93
C LEU A 187 9.24 1.30 10.64
N GLU A 188 8.60 0.21 11.08
CA GLU A 188 7.36 0.30 11.84
C GLU A 188 7.56 0.95 13.21
N LYS A 189 8.68 0.69 13.89
CA LYS A 189 9.04 1.36 15.15
C LYS A 189 9.23 2.87 14.99
N GLU A 190 9.56 3.35 13.78
CA GLU A 190 9.58 4.78 13.45
C GLU A 190 8.16 5.38 13.26
N GLY A 191 7.12 4.55 13.34
CA GLY A 191 5.73 4.93 13.11
C GLY A 191 5.35 5.02 11.64
N LYS A 192 6.13 4.42 10.75
CA LYS A 192 5.81 4.32 9.33
C LYS A 192 4.89 3.13 9.08
N THR A 193 3.99 3.25 8.12
CA THR A 193 3.24 2.11 7.59
C THR A 193 4.15 1.38 6.60
N VAL A 194 4.34 0.08 6.76
CA VAL A 194 5.21 -0.72 5.90
C VAL A 194 4.37 -1.70 5.09
N VAL A 195 4.59 -1.71 3.78
CA VAL A 195 4.00 -2.67 2.84
C VAL A 195 5.12 -3.49 2.22
N CYS A 196 4.92 -4.79 2.16
CA CYS A 196 5.90 -5.76 1.69
C CYS A 196 5.45 -6.31 0.35
N MET A 197 6.34 -6.33 -0.64
CA MET A 197 6.12 -7.03 -1.90
C MET A 197 6.96 -8.31 -1.96
N VAL A 198 6.28 -9.44 -2.13
CA VAL A 198 6.86 -10.79 -2.23
C VAL A 198 6.56 -11.34 -3.61
N ILE A 199 7.56 -11.93 -4.25
CA ILE A 199 7.42 -12.55 -5.57
C ILE A 199 7.95 -13.98 -5.50
N ASP A 200 7.10 -14.95 -5.85
CA ASP A 200 7.39 -16.38 -5.79
C ASP A 200 8.00 -16.77 -4.43
N GLU A 201 7.31 -16.39 -3.35
CA GLU A 201 7.68 -16.63 -1.95
C GLU A 201 8.96 -15.92 -1.47
N ILE A 202 9.60 -15.13 -2.32
CA ILE A 202 10.82 -14.39 -1.97
C ILE A 202 10.48 -12.93 -1.67
N PRO A 203 10.76 -12.41 -0.48
CA PRO A 203 10.60 -10.99 -0.18
C PRO A 203 11.50 -10.12 -1.05
N ARG A 204 10.92 -9.15 -1.78
CA ARG A 204 11.64 -8.32 -2.76
C ARG A 204 11.72 -6.85 -2.37
N LEU A 205 10.59 -6.24 -2.01
CA LEU A 205 10.53 -4.82 -1.66
C LEU A 205 9.93 -4.62 -0.27
N LEU A 206 10.55 -3.70 0.48
CA LEU A 206 9.92 -3.00 1.59
C LEU A 206 9.54 -1.60 1.12
N ILE A 207 8.29 -1.22 1.34
CA ILE A 207 7.72 0.06 0.92
C ILE A 207 7.29 0.78 2.19
N SER A 208 8.02 1.83 2.55
CA SER A 208 7.70 2.62 3.74
C SER A 208 6.84 3.81 3.34
N MET A 209 5.78 4.03 4.12
CA MET A 209 4.77 5.03 3.84
C MET A 209 4.53 5.83 5.11
N GLU A 210 4.32 7.13 4.94
CA GLU A 210 3.97 8.02 6.04
C GLU A 210 2.96 9.05 5.50
N GLU A 211 2.10 9.54 6.38
CA GLU A 211 1.28 10.70 6.05
C GLU A 211 2.12 11.98 6.15
N ASP A 212 1.94 12.91 5.21
CA ASP A 212 2.70 14.16 5.19
C ASP A 212 2.43 15.05 6.42
N HIS A 213 1.29 14.84 7.07
CA HIS A 213 0.90 15.47 8.33
C HIS A 213 0.35 14.41 9.30
N LEU A 214 0.71 14.56 10.57
CA LEU A 214 0.31 13.60 11.61
C LEU A 214 -1.19 13.66 11.94
N SER A 215 -1.83 14.82 11.73
CA SER A 215 -3.28 15.02 11.80
C SER A 215 -3.68 16.25 10.99
N LYS A 216 -4.99 16.45 10.76
CA LYS A 216 -5.49 17.73 10.25
C LYS A 216 -5.29 18.83 11.30
N PRO A 217 -5.11 20.10 10.89
CA PRO A 217 -4.87 21.22 11.81
C PRO A 217 -5.96 21.38 12.88
N GLU A 218 -7.21 21.10 12.52
CA GLU A 218 -8.39 21.24 13.38
C GLU A 218 -8.58 20.06 14.35
N SER A 219 -7.97 18.90 14.09
CA SER A 219 -8.26 17.66 14.81
C SER A 219 -7.97 17.76 16.30
N LEU A 220 -6.87 18.40 16.69
CA LEU A 220 -6.54 18.60 18.10
C LEU A 220 -7.62 19.42 18.81
N GLY A 221 -8.05 20.53 18.20
CA GLY A 221 -9.08 21.39 18.76
C GLY A 221 -10.42 20.67 18.92
N VAL A 222 -10.80 19.82 17.95
CA VAL A 222 -12.02 19.01 18.01
C VAL A 222 -11.95 17.99 19.16
N VAL A 223 -10.84 17.24 19.27
CA VAL A 223 -10.67 16.22 20.31
C VAL A 223 -10.69 16.87 21.70
N THR A 224 -9.94 17.95 21.89
CA THR A 224 -9.91 18.70 23.15
C THR A 224 -11.28 19.26 23.50
N TYR A 225 -12.02 19.80 22.54
CA TYR A 225 -13.38 20.32 22.79
C TYR A 225 -14.34 19.22 23.25
N LEU A 226 -14.35 18.07 22.57
CA LEU A 226 -15.22 16.94 22.93
C LEU A 226 -14.91 16.42 24.33
N ARG A 227 -13.63 16.33 24.70
CA ARG A 227 -13.20 15.80 25.99
C ARG A 227 -13.35 16.80 27.13
N ASP A 228 -12.86 18.02 26.94
CA ASP A 228 -12.66 18.98 28.04
C ASP A 228 -13.88 19.90 28.22
N VAL A 229 -14.63 20.16 27.14
CA VAL A 229 -15.83 21.02 27.18
C VAL A 229 -17.11 20.18 27.20
N MET A 230 -17.21 19.17 26.33
CA MET A 230 -18.42 18.32 26.27
C MET A 230 -18.36 17.12 27.22
N HIS A 231 -17.21 16.85 27.84
CA HIS A 231 -17.01 15.71 28.77
C HIS A 231 -17.35 14.34 28.16
N LEU A 232 -17.16 14.21 26.85
CA LEU A 232 -17.32 12.95 26.14
C LEU A 232 -16.04 12.12 26.21
N GLN A 233 -16.20 10.80 26.24
CA GLN A 233 -15.07 9.90 26.03
C GLN A 233 -14.66 9.95 24.56
N VAL A 234 -13.36 10.04 24.29
CA VAL A 234 -12.83 10.03 22.93
C VAL A 234 -11.90 8.85 22.77
N ALA A 235 -12.12 8.09 21.69
CA ALA A 235 -11.26 7.00 21.28
C ALA A 235 -10.93 7.10 19.79
N MET A 236 -9.92 6.35 19.35
CA MET A 236 -9.55 6.22 17.95
C MET A 236 -9.50 4.75 17.56
N ILE A 237 -10.00 4.42 16.36
CA ILE A 237 -9.89 3.10 15.75
C ILE A 237 -9.13 3.23 14.42
N THR A 238 -8.26 2.28 14.12
CA THR A 238 -7.49 2.29 12.86
C THR A 238 -7.05 0.88 12.48
N GLY A 239 -6.88 0.64 11.19
CA GLY A 239 -6.23 -0.56 10.66
C GLY A 239 -4.71 -0.44 10.51
N ASP A 240 -4.14 0.72 10.81
CA ASP A 240 -2.70 0.97 10.74
C ASP A 240 -1.96 0.26 11.90
N ASN A 241 -0.63 0.16 11.79
CA ASN A 241 0.17 -0.42 12.86
C ASN A 241 0.08 0.40 14.16
N GLU A 242 0.35 -0.27 15.28
CA GLU A 242 0.21 0.28 16.63
C GLU A 242 1.10 1.52 16.83
N HIS A 243 2.32 1.53 16.30
CA HIS A 243 3.23 2.67 16.42
C HIS A 243 2.69 3.92 15.72
N ALA A 244 2.15 3.78 14.50
CA ALA A 244 1.52 4.87 13.76
C ALA A 244 0.25 5.37 14.47
N ALA A 245 -0.58 4.46 14.99
CA ALA A 245 -1.76 4.81 15.78
C ALA A 245 -1.36 5.58 17.05
N MET A 246 -0.39 5.08 17.79
CA MET A 246 0.12 5.69 19.02
C MET A 246 0.72 7.08 18.77
N LYS A 247 1.41 7.28 17.64
CA LYS A 247 1.97 8.59 17.25
C LYS A 247 0.86 9.63 17.08
N VAL A 248 -0.23 9.28 16.40
CA VAL A 248 -1.40 10.16 16.22
C VAL A 248 -2.16 10.37 17.53
N ALA A 249 -2.41 9.30 18.29
CA ALA A 249 -3.13 9.38 19.57
C ALA A 249 -2.42 10.31 20.56
N ARG A 250 -1.09 10.19 20.69
CA ARG A 250 -0.29 11.08 21.54
C ARG A 250 -0.31 12.52 21.05
N HIS A 251 -0.28 12.73 19.74
CA HIS A 251 -0.33 14.08 19.17
C HIS A 251 -1.67 14.77 19.41
N LEU A 252 -2.76 14.00 19.43
CA LEU A 252 -4.12 14.49 19.63
C LEU A 252 -4.61 14.39 21.08
N ASP A 253 -3.76 13.93 22.00
CA ASP A 253 -4.10 13.71 23.42
C ASP A 253 -5.31 12.76 23.62
N ILE A 254 -5.41 11.76 22.73
CA ILE A 254 -6.39 10.67 22.81
C ILE A 254 -5.83 9.60 23.75
N PRO A 255 -6.58 9.16 24.78
CA PRO A 255 -6.13 8.13 25.70
C PRO A 255 -5.73 6.84 24.97
N THR A 256 -4.58 6.30 25.36
CA THR A 256 -4.07 5.02 24.88
C THR A 256 -4.17 4.07 26.06
N GLN A 257 -5.01 3.05 25.93
CA GLN A 257 -5.22 2.05 26.99
C GLN A 257 -4.00 1.16 27.18
#